data_AF-A0A849T661-F1
#
_entry.id   AF-A0A849T661-F1
#
_cell.length_a   1.000
_cell.length_b   1.000
_cell.length_c   1.000
_cell.angle_alpha   90.00
_cell.angle_beta   90.00
_cell.angle_gamma   90.00
#
_symmetry.space_group_name_H-M   'P 1'
#
loop_
_entity.id
_entity.type
_entity.pdbx_description
1 polymer ?
#
loop_
_entity_poly.entity_id
_entity_poly.type
_entity_poly.pdbx_seq_one_letter_code
_entity_poly.pdbx_strand_id
1 'polypeptide(L)'
;MKIIPRASLLIAAVAAVACKPSQPSADYLAVCEGQPLRTVERRNQAMEDGYEIDRRYDCITKQSAKVLAEQKAQWEAANTPEAKAARQAEFERRVSESKISLEAQAKAQAEARAERERQWTAAEAAPIEAVEINSATELQLAGLQGLSADVVHQIVEERTKTSFKGWDDVVRRVVGLSAAETAVRASAFGLTVNGRSLEGAEPDSAIARYAREKWRRRNVE
;
A
#
# COMPACT_ATOMS: atom_id res chain seq x y z
N MET A 1 65.67 76.66 67.48
CA MET A 1 65.19 75.67 68.47
C MET A 1 63.82 76.10 68.98
N LYS A 2 62.74 75.44 68.52
CA LYS A 2 61.42 75.44 69.18
C LYS A 2 60.61 74.25 68.62
N ILE A 3 59.91 73.60 69.54
CA ILE A 3 59.42 72.23 69.52
C ILE A 3 58.00 72.16 68.90
N ILE A 4 57.72 71.04 68.23
CA ILE A 4 56.51 70.67 67.46
C ILE A 4 55.30 70.46 68.42
N PRO A 5 54.04 70.50 67.93
CA PRO A 5 53.20 69.33 68.17
C PRO A 5 52.48 68.81 66.93
N ARG A 6 52.51 67.49 66.79
CA ARG A 6 51.95 66.69 65.69
C ARG A 6 50.43 66.67 65.79
N ALA A 7 49.74 67.07 64.73
CA ALA A 7 48.31 66.83 64.58
C ALA A 7 48.08 65.37 64.16
N SER A 8 47.52 64.57 65.07
CA SER A 8 47.10 63.20 64.81
C SER A 8 45.89 63.20 63.87
N LEU A 9 46.08 62.72 62.64
CA LEU A 9 45.00 62.45 61.69
C LEU A 9 44.31 61.12 62.11
N LEU A 10 43.09 61.20 62.64
CA LEU A 10 42.23 60.03 62.82
C LEU A 10 41.62 59.64 61.47
N ILE A 11 42.16 58.61 60.83
CA ILE A 11 41.57 57.97 59.65
C ILE A 11 40.46 57.04 60.14
N ALA A 12 39.20 57.42 59.91
CA ALA A 12 38.06 56.52 60.10
C ALA A 12 38.05 55.46 59.00
N ALA A 13 38.41 54.23 59.33
CA ALA A 13 38.31 53.09 58.42
C ALA A 13 36.84 52.60 58.36
N VAL A 14 36.15 52.90 57.26
CA VAL A 14 34.85 52.29 56.94
C VAL A 14 35.13 50.92 56.31
N ALA A 15 34.85 49.85 57.06
CA ALA A 15 34.96 48.48 56.55
C ALA A 15 33.83 48.19 55.56
N ALA A 16 34.16 48.01 54.28
CA ALA A 16 33.22 47.48 53.29
C ALA A 16 33.05 45.96 53.52
N VAL A 17 31.88 45.55 54.00
CA VAL A 17 31.51 44.13 54.12
C VAL A 17 31.24 43.58 52.72
N ALA A 18 32.20 42.85 52.15
CA ALA A 18 31.96 42.06 50.96
C ALA A 18 31.09 40.84 51.34
N CYS A 19 29.82 40.84 50.93
CA CYS A 19 28.95 39.67 51.05
C CYS A 19 29.46 38.55 50.14
N LYS A 20 30.15 37.56 50.73
CA LYS A 20 30.37 36.27 50.05
C LYS A 20 29.00 35.59 49.87
N PRO A 21 28.65 35.11 48.66
CA PRO A 21 27.42 34.35 48.50
C PRO A 21 27.48 33.12 49.41
N SER A 22 26.41 32.89 50.16
CA SER A 22 26.27 31.71 51.03
C SER A 22 26.37 30.45 50.19
N GLN A 23 27.22 29.52 50.61
CA GLN A 23 27.34 28.20 49.97
C GLN A 23 25.98 27.48 50.02
N PRO A 24 25.62 26.73 48.97
CA PRO A 24 24.39 25.92 48.98
C PRO A 24 24.43 24.86 50.10
N SER A 25 23.26 24.54 50.66
CA SER A 25 23.16 23.53 51.71
C SER A 25 23.49 22.13 51.18
N ALA A 26 23.89 21.22 52.07
CA ALA A 26 24.12 19.82 51.73
C ALA A 26 22.88 19.18 51.10
N ASP A 27 21.68 19.49 51.63
CA ASP A 27 20.41 18.97 51.11
C ASP A 27 20.10 19.49 49.69
N TYR A 28 20.42 20.76 49.39
CA TYR A 28 20.32 21.30 48.05
C TYR A 28 21.25 20.56 47.09
N LEU A 29 22.52 20.41 47.48
CA LEU A 29 23.52 19.73 46.67
C LEU A 29 23.22 18.24 46.47
N ALA A 30 22.43 17.60 47.33
CA ALA A 30 22.03 16.20 47.17
C ALA A 30 20.99 16.02 46.06
N VAL A 31 20.07 16.97 45.89
CA VAL A 31 18.89 16.86 45.01
C VAL A 31 19.08 17.59 43.68
N CYS A 32 19.69 18.76 43.73
CA CYS A 32 19.71 19.71 42.61
C CYS A 32 20.92 19.51 41.70
N GLU A 33 20.67 19.60 40.40
CA GLU A 33 21.67 19.83 39.38
C GLU A 33 21.72 21.33 39.06
N GLY A 34 22.89 21.96 39.24
CA GLY A 34 23.11 23.37 38.90
C GLY A 34 22.50 24.38 39.88
N GLN A 35 22.16 25.57 39.38
CA GLN A 35 21.63 26.70 40.17
C GLN A 35 20.09 26.68 40.26
N PRO A 36 19.49 27.34 41.27
CA PRO A 36 18.03 27.42 41.38
C PRO A 36 17.42 28.19 40.19
N LEU A 37 16.28 27.69 39.72
CA LEU A 37 15.41 28.25 38.68
C LEU A 37 14.57 29.39 39.27
N ARG A 38 15.24 30.51 39.57
CA ARG A 38 14.64 31.68 40.25
C ARG A 38 13.58 32.44 39.44
N THR A 39 13.39 32.11 38.17
CA THR A 39 12.41 32.76 37.30
C THR A 39 11.43 31.72 36.76
N VAL A 40 10.19 32.17 36.54
CA VAL A 40 9.15 31.35 35.87
C VAL A 40 9.66 30.88 34.51
N GLU A 41 10.32 31.75 33.76
CA GLU A 41 10.90 31.44 32.45
C GLU A 41 11.85 30.24 32.50
N ARG A 42 12.79 30.22 33.45
CA ARG A 42 13.76 29.12 33.58
C ARG A 42 13.10 27.81 34.00
N ARG A 43 12.03 27.88 34.80
CA ARG A 43 11.25 26.68 35.15
C ARG A 43 10.48 26.15 33.95
N ASN A 44 9.83 27.03 33.20
CA ASN A 44 9.11 26.65 31.98
C ASN A 44 10.07 26.02 30.97
N GLN A 45 11.22 26.65 30.72
CA GLN A 45 12.26 26.09 29.84
C GLN A 45 12.72 24.71 30.32
N ALA A 46 13.00 24.54 31.62
CA ALA A 46 13.42 23.24 32.14
C ALA A 46 12.34 22.15 31.95
N MET A 47 11.06 22.50 32.13
CA MET A 47 9.95 21.56 31.85
C MET A 47 9.81 21.26 30.36
N GLU A 48 9.96 22.25 29.48
CA GLU A 48 9.95 22.09 28.02
C GLU A 48 11.11 21.22 27.53
N ASP A 49 12.28 21.38 28.15
CA ASP A 49 13.46 20.54 27.92
C ASP A 49 13.32 19.13 28.53
N GLY A 50 12.24 18.88 29.27
CA GLY A 50 11.89 17.57 29.84
C GLY A 50 12.51 17.28 31.23
N TYR A 51 13.13 18.27 31.87
CA TYR A 51 13.67 18.11 33.22
C TYR A 51 12.55 18.08 34.26
N GLU A 52 12.77 17.32 35.32
CA GLU A 52 11.93 17.30 36.50
C GLU A 52 12.43 18.36 37.50
N ILE A 53 11.50 19.13 38.06
CA ILE A 53 11.82 20.24 38.96
C ILE A 53 11.46 19.87 40.40
N ASP A 54 12.44 19.90 41.31
CA ASP A 54 12.16 19.87 42.74
C ASP A 54 11.64 21.24 43.18
N ARG A 55 10.37 21.29 43.60
CA ARG A 55 9.69 22.53 44.01
C ARG A 55 10.13 23.10 45.36
N ARG A 56 10.83 22.34 46.18
CA ARG A 56 11.34 22.79 47.49
C ARG A 56 12.53 23.72 47.32
N TYR A 57 13.34 23.44 46.30
CA TYR A 57 14.55 24.21 45.98
C TYR A 57 14.44 24.96 44.65
N ASP A 58 13.31 24.82 43.95
CA ASP A 58 13.09 25.33 42.60
C ASP A 58 14.27 24.99 41.67
N CYS A 59 14.65 23.72 41.57
CA CYS A 59 15.84 23.29 40.83
C CYS A 59 15.58 22.08 39.95
N ILE A 60 16.42 21.85 38.93
CA ILE A 60 16.43 20.61 38.16
C ILE A 60 16.90 19.47 39.06
N THR A 61 16.21 18.33 39.06
CA THR A 61 16.66 17.15 39.80
C THR A 61 17.87 16.50 39.11
N LYS A 62 18.83 15.99 39.89
CA LYS A 62 19.96 15.23 39.34
C LYS A 62 19.52 14.01 38.52
N GLN A 63 18.43 13.36 38.93
CA GLN A 63 17.90 12.19 38.24
C GLN A 63 17.42 12.53 36.82
N SER A 64 16.57 13.56 36.68
CA SER A 64 16.08 13.97 35.36
C SER A 64 17.22 14.46 34.47
N ALA A 65 18.20 15.16 35.04
CA ALA A 65 19.39 15.58 34.29
C ALA A 65 20.21 14.41 33.76
N LYS A 66 20.41 13.37 34.58
CA LYS A 66 21.11 12.16 34.14
C LYS A 66 20.35 11.43 33.02
N VAL A 67 19.04 11.27 33.16
CA VAL A 67 18.20 10.59 32.14
C VAL A 67 18.27 11.31 30.80
N LEU A 68 18.10 12.64 30.79
CA LEU A 68 18.17 13.41 29.55
C LEU A 68 19.57 13.42 28.94
N ALA A 69 20.62 13.44 29.76
CA ALA A 69 21.99 13.31 29.27
C ALA A 69 22.23 11.96 28.58
N GLU A 70 21.73 10.87 29.16
CA GLU A 70 21.80 9.53 28.57
C GLU A 70 20.98 9.43 27.27
N GLN A 71 19.75 9.97 27.26
CA GLN A 71 18.92 10.00 26.05
C GLN A 71 19.54 10.84 24.94
N LYS A 72 20.10 12.01 25.27
CA LYS A 72 20.83 12.85 24.32
C LYS A 72 22.03 12.10 23.75
N ALA A 73 22.82 11.44 24.60
CA ALA A 73 23.97 10.64 24.14
C ALA A 73 23.54 9.50 23.20
N GLN A 74 22.43 8.82 23.50
CA GLN A 74 21.86 7.79 22.62
C GLN A 74 21.40 8.37 21.27
N TRP A 75 20.71 9.51 21.29
CA TRP A 75 20.26 10.18 20.07
C TRP A 75 21.44 10.63 19.22
N GLU A 76 22.47 11.24 19.82
CA GLU A 76 23.68 11.67 19.12
C GLU A 76 24.42 10.47 18.51
N ALA A 77 24.55 9.36 19.26
CA ALA A 77 25.14 8.12 18.78
C ALA A 77 24.36 7.50 17.60
N ALA A 78 23.04 7.64 17.57
CA ALA A 78 22.21 7.16 16.45
C ALA A 78 22.18 8.14 15.26
N ASN A 79 22.63 9.39 15.44
CA ASN A 79 22.54 10.47 14.45
C ASN A 79 23.91 10.98 13.97
N THR A 80 24.96 10.18 14.14
CA THR A 80 26.26 10.48 13.54
C THR A 80 26.15 10.59 12.02
N PRO A 81 27.06 11.33 11.35
CA PRO A 81 27.11 11.40 9.89
C PRO A 81 27.17 10.01 9.25
N GLU A 82 27.90 9.07 9.84
CA GLU A 82 28.06 7.70 9.35
C GLU A 82 26.74 6.92 9.47
N ALA A 83 26.04 7.00 10.61
CA ALA A 83 24.75 6.34 10.81
C ALA A 83 23.67 6.89 9.86
N LYS A 84 23.68 8.20 9.58
CA LYS A 84 22.80 8.83 8.58
C LYS A 84 23.14 8.37 7.17
N ALA A 85 24.42 8.34 6.80
CA ALA A 85 24.87 7.87 5.50
C ALA A 85 24.53 6.39 5.27
N ALA A 86 24.70 5.53 6.29
CA ALA A 86 24.33 4.11 6.21
C ALA A 86 22.83 3.92 5.97
N ARG A 87 21.97 4.65 6.70
CA ARG A 87 20.51 4.62 6.47
C ARG A 87 20.12 5.09 5.09
N GLN A 88 20.78 6.14 4.59
CA GLN A 88 20.54 6.66 3.24
C GLN A 88 20.96 5.64 2.18
N ALA A 89 22.15 5.04 2.31
CA ALA A 89 22.64 4.01 1.40
C ALA A 89 21.72 2.78 1.40
N GLU A 90 21.20 2.37 2.56
CA GLU A 90 20.23 1.29 2.65
C GLU A 90 18.91 1.64 1.96
N PHE A 91 18.40 2.86 2.16
CA PHE A 91 17.21 3.35 1.49
C PHE A 91 17.38 3.34 -0.03
N GLU A 92 18.50 3.88 -0.52
CA GLU A 92 18.84 3.89 -1.95
C GLU A 92 18.95 2.48 -2.53
N ARG A 93 19.56 1.55 -1.80
CA ARG A 93 19.61 0.13 -2.18
C ARG A 93 18.21 -0.48 -2.27
N ARG A 94 17.35 -0.25 -1.27
CA ARG A 94 15.98 -0.78 -1.30
C ARG A 94 15.17 -0.20 -2.46
N VAL A 95 15.35 1.09 -2.75
CA VAL A 95 14.71 1.75 -3.88
C VAL A 95 15.22 1.17 -5.21
N SER A 96 16.53 0.95 -5.36
CA SER A 96 17.09 0.39 -6.59
C SER A 96 16.64 -1.06 -6.81
N GLU A 97 16.65 -1.89 -5.77
CA GLU A 97 16.12 -3.26 -5.81
C GLU A 97 14.62 -3.29 -6.14
N SER A 98 13.84 -2.39 -5.53
CA SER A 98 12.41 -2.27 -5.81
C SER A 98 12.18 -1.87 -7.27
N LYS A 99 12.95 -0.93 -7.81
CA LYS A 99 12.87 -0.52 -9.21
C LYS A 99 13.17 -1.69 -10.15
N ILE A 100 14.24 -2.44 -9.90
CA ILE A 100 14.61 -3.62 -10.69
C ILE A 100 13.48 -4.66 -10.64
N SER A 101 12.92 -4.91 -9.46
CA SER A 101 11.81 -5.85 -9.28
C SER A 101 10.56 -5.41 -10.05
N LEU A 102 10.19 -4.13 -9.96
CA LEU A 102 9.05 -3.57 -10.68
C LEU A 102 9.24 -3.61 -12.19
N GLU A 103 10.43 -3.30 -12.70
CA GLU A 103 10.75 -3.42 -14.12
C GLU A 103 10.68 -4.87 -14.60
N ALA A 104 11.19 -5.83 -13.81
CA ALA A 104 11.08 -7.25 -14.11
C ALA A 104 9.62 -7.73 -14.11
N GLN A 105 8.80 -7.29 -13.14
CA GLN A 105 7.38 -7.59 -13.09
C GLN A 105 6.64 -7.00 -14.29
N ALA A 106 6.91 -5.74 -14.65
CA ALA A 106 6.31 -5.09 -15.82
C ALA A 106 6.65 -5.84 -17.10
N LYS A 107 7.90 -6.28 -17.26
CA LYS A 107 8.33 -7.10 -18.40
C LYS A 107 7.61 -8.44 -18.44
N ALA A 108 7.57 -9.17 -17.32
CA ALA A 108 6.88 -10.46 -17.24
C ALA A 108 5.37 -10.31 -17.54
N GLN A 109 4.73 -9.24 -17.07
CA GLN A 109 3.34 -8.95 -17.39
C GLN A 109 3.14 -8.64 -18.88
N ALA A 110 4.06 -7.89 -19.50
CA ALA A 110 4.01 -7.60 -20.93
C ALA A 110 4.19 -8.87 -21.78
N GLU A 111 5.13 -9.74 -21.40
CA GLU A 111 5.33 -11.05 -22.05
C GLU A 111 4.10 -11.94 -21.90
N ALA A 112 3.50 -12.01 -20.71
CA ALA A 112 2.27 -12.77 -20.47
C ALA A 112 1.07 -12.20 -21.27
N ARG A 113 0.97 -10.87 -21.43
CA ARG A 113 -0.03 -10.24 -22.31
C ARG A 113 0.21 -10.63 -23.77
N ALA A 114 1.46 -10.57 -24.23
CA ALA A 114 1.82 -10.95 -25.60
C ALA A 114 1.58 -12.43 -25.88
N GLU A 115 1.84 -13.31 -24.91
CA GLU A 115 1.52 -14.74 -25.02
C GLU A 115 0.02 -14.98 -25.09
N ARG A 116 -0.77 -14.34 -24.21
CA ARG A 116 -2.24 -14.41 -24.28
C ARG A 116 -2.77 -13.92 -25.62
N GLU A 117 -2.24 -12.80 -26.12
CA GLU A 117 -2.60 -12.27 -27.44
C GLU A 117 -2.27 -13.26 -28.56
N ARG A 118 -1.11 -13.93 -28.51
CA ARG A 118 -0.74 -14.98 -29.46
C ARG A 118 -1.66 -16.19 -29.38
N GLN A 119 -1.94 -16.67 -28.17
CA GLN A 119 -2.85 -17.80 -27.94
C GLN A 119 -4.26 -17.46 -28.45
N TRP A 120 -4.74 -16.25 -28.17
CA TRP A 120 -6.01 -15.75 -28.64
C TRP A 120 -6.06 -15.60 -30.16
N THR A 121 -5.04 -14.96 -30.77
CA THR A 121 -4.93 -14.81 -32.23
C THR A 121 -4.91 -16.18 -32.93
N ALA A 122 -4.20 -17.16 -32.34
CA ALA A 122 -4.20 -18.53 -32.84
C ALA A 122 -5.59 -19.20 -32.72
N ALA A 123 -6.30 -18.99 -31.60
CA ALA A 123 -7.67 -19.46 -31.44
C ALA A 123 -8.67 -18.78 -32.40
N GLU A 124 -8.45 -17.51 -32.75
CA GLU A 124 -9.28 -16.77 -33.73
C GLU A 124 -9.03 -17.24 -35.17
N ALA A 125 -7.80 -17.61 -35.50
CA ALA A 125 -7.45 -18.22 -36.78
C ALA A 125 -7.92 -19.68 -36.91
N ALA A 126 -8.34 -20.32 -35.81
CA ALA A 126 -8.84 -21.68 -35.85
C ALA A 126 -10.18 -21.75 -36.60
N PRO A 127 -10.39 -22.78 -37.43
CA PRO A 127 -11.67 -22.98 -38.10
C PRO A 127 -12.77 -23.20 -37.06
N ILE A 128 -13.94 -22.59 -37.30
CA ILE A 128 -15.13 -22.81 -36.47
C ILE A 128 -15.65 -24.22 -36.76
N GLU A 129 -15.57 -25.11 -35.78
CA GLU A 129 -16.13 -26.46 -35.87
C GLU A 129 -17.64 -26.42 -35.65
N ALA A 130 -18.39 -27.11 -36.52
CA ALA A 130 -19.82 -27.27 -36.33
C ALA A 130 -20.09 -28.28 -35.20
N VAL A 131 -20.72 -27.80 -34.13
CA VAL A 131 -21.11 -28.61 -32.97
C VAL A 131 -22.62 -28.81 -33.03
N GLU A 132 -23.04 -30.04 -33.32
CA GLU A 132 -24.46 -30.40 -33.40
C GLU A 132 -25.06 -30.60 -32.00
N ILE A 133 -26.02 -29.78 -31.62
CA ILE A 133 -26.60 -29.76 -30.27
C ILE A 133 -27.20 -31.11 -29.86
N ASN A 134 -27.75 -31.87 -30.81
CA ASN A 134 -28.42 -33.13 -30.53
C ASN A 134 -27.47 -34.30 -30.30
N SER A 135 -26.20 -34.21 -30.73
CA SER A 135 -25.24 -35.33 -30.66
C SER A 135 -23.92 -34.98 -29.98
N ALA A 136 -23.58 -33.69 -29.81
CA ALA A 136 -22.34 -33.25 -29.19
C ALA A 136 -22.17 -33.78 -27.77
N THR A 137 -20.96 -34.12 -27.37
CA THR A 137 -20.64 -34.44 -25.97
C THR A 137 -20.77 -33.19 -25.10
N GLU A 138 -20.94 -33.40 -23.79
CA GLU A 138 -20.94 -32.30 -22.82
C GLU A 138 -19.67 -31.45 -22.91
N LEU A 139 -18.51 -32.10 -23.11
CA LEU A 139 -17.23 -31.42 -23.28
C LEU A 139 -17.17 -30.56 -24.56
N GLN A 140 -17.72 -31.05 -25.67
CA GLN A 140 -17.81 -30.27 -26.91
C GLN A 140 -18.73 -29.05 -26.74
N LEU A 141 -19.85 -29.21 -26.05
CA LEU A 141 -20.75 -28.09 -25.74
C LEU A 141 -20.10 -27.08 -24.79
N ALA A 142 -19.37 -27.55 -23.76
CA ALA A 142 -18.64 -26.69 -22.83
C ALA A 142 -17.47 -25.92 -23.50
N GLY A 143 -16.95 -26.43 -24.62
CA GLY A 143 -15.94 -25.74 -25.42
C GLY A 143 -16.50 -24.58 -26.26
N LEU A 144 -17.82 -24.47 -26.44
CA LEU A 144 -18.42 -23.39 -27.22
C LEU A 144 -18.46 -22.07 -26.43
N GLN A 145 -17.87 -21.04 -27.02
CA GLN A 145 -17.82 -19.72 -26.38
C GLN A 145 -19.22 -19.16 -26.18
N GLY A 146 -19.54 -18.83 -24.93
CA GLY A 146 -20.82 -18.24 -24.55
C GLY A 146 -21.86 -19.21 -24.00
N LEU A 147 -21.54 -20.51 -23.89
CA LEU A 147 -22.33 -21.47 -23.11
C LEU A 147 -21.71 -21.59 -21.70
N SER A 148 -22.50 -21.35 -20.66
CA SER A 148 -22.09 -21.65 -19.28
C SER A 148 -22.34 -23.12 -18.97
N ALA A 149 -21.70 -23.63 -17.91
CA ALA A 149 -21.90 -25.01 -17.45
C ALA A 149 -23.39 -25.34 -17.23
N ASP A 150 -24.17 -24.42 -16.64
CA ASP A 150 -25.61 -24.61 -16.42
C ASP A 150 -26.40 -24.74 -17.73
N VAL A 151 -26.02 -23.96 -18.76
CA VAL A 151 -26.64 -24.03 -20.09
C VAL A 151 -26.32 -25.36 -20.75
N VAL A 152 -25.06 -25.81 -20.65
CA VAL A 152 -24.64 -27.11 -21.18
C VAL A 152 -25.42 -28.24 -20.52
N HIS A 153 -25.54 -28.23 -19.19
CA HIS A 153 -26.35 -29.20 -18.45
C HIS A 153 -27.81 -29.20 -18.93
N GLN A 154 -28.43 -28.03 -19.05
CA GLN A 154 -29.82 -27.91 -19.50
C GLN A 154 -30.01 -28.44 -20.93
N ILE A 155 -29.06 -28.19 -21.84
CA ILE A 155 -29.09 -28.75 -23.20
C ILE A 155 -29.09 -30.27 -23.16
N VAL A 156 -28.20 -30.87 -22.36
CA VAL A 156 -28.07 -32.33 -22.22
C VAL A 156 -29.35 -32.93 -21.62
N GLU A 157 -29.89 -32.33 -20.58
CA GLU A 157 -31.16 -32.78 -19.97
C GLU A 157 -32.32 -32.70 -20.95
N GLU A 158 -32.48 -31.58 -21.65
CA GLU A 158 -33.60 -31.38 -22.57
C GLU A 158 -33.54 -32.34 -23.76
N ARG A 159 -32.40 -32.51 -24.42
CA ARG A 159 -32.31 -33.42 -25.56
C ARG A 159 -32.56 -34.89 -25.20
N THR A 160 -32.36 -35.30 -23.94
CA THR A 160 -32.69 -36.66 -23.48
C THR A 160 -34.21 -36.91 -23.43
N LYS A 161 -35.02 -35.86 -23.20
CA LYS A 161 -36.49 -35.95 -23.23
C LYS A 161 -36.98 -36.10 -24.66
N THR A 162 -36.49 -35.26 -25.54
CA THR A 162 -36.77 -35.27 -26.99
C THR A 162 -35.72 -34.42 -27.70
N SER A 163 -35.21 -34.90 -28.83
CA SER A 163 -34.29 -34.14 -29.69
C SER A 163 -34.86 -32.77 -30.08
N PHE A 164 -34.00 -31.76 -30.17
CA PHE A 164 -34.38 -30.43 -30.61
C PHE A 164 -34.78 -30.44 -32.09
N LYS A 165 -35.95 -29.89 -32.37
CA LYS A 165 -36.48 -29.82 -33.75
C LYS A 165 -35.83 -28.69 -34.57
N GLY A 166 -35.43 -27.62 -33.90
CA GLY A 166 -34.89 -26.41 -34.50
C GLY A 166 -34.54 -25.38 -33.44
N TRP A 167 -34.02 -24.24 -33.88
CA TRP A 167 -33.61 -23.15 -32.98
C TRP A 167 -34.77 -22.59 -32.16
N ASP A 168 -35.98 -22.52 -32.71
CA ASP A 168 -37.19 -22.12 -31.98
C ASP A 168 -37.47 -23.05 -30.79
N ASP A 169 -37.17 -24.34 -30.93
CA ASP A 169 -37.32 -25.34 -29.87
C ASP A 169 -36.25 -25.19 -28.80
N VAL A 170 -35.00 -24.97 -29.22
CA VAL A 170 -33.87 -24.73 -28.32
C VAL A 170 -34.12 -23.51 -27.44
N VAL A 171 -34.42 -22.34 -28.03
CA VAL A 171 -34.58 -21.09 -27.26
C VAL A 171 -35.79 -21.11 -26.31
N ARG A 172 -36.79 -21.96 -26.59
CA ARG A 172 -37.96 -22.14 -25.73
C ARG A 172 -37.69 -23.05 -24.53
N ARG A 173 -36.83 -24.06 -24.70
CA ARG A 173 -36.57 -25.11 -23.71
C ARG A 173 -35.31 -24.86 -22.89
N VAL A 174 -34.34 -24.15 -23.45
CA VAL A 174 -33.06 -23.83 -22.81
C VAL A 174 -33.04 -22.34 -22.46
N VAL A 175 -33.26 -22.05 -21.18
CA VAL A 175 -33.43 -20.68 -20.67
C VAL A 175 -32.22 -19.81 -20.96
N GLY A 176 -31.01 -20.32 -20.80
CA GLY A 176 -29.79 -19.54 -21.10
C GLY A 176 -29.59 -19.25 -22.60
N LEU A 177 -30.29 -19.95 -23.49
CA LEU A 177 -30.32 -19.67 -24.93
C LEU A 177 -31.56 -18.86 -25.35
N SER A 178 -32.51 -18.59 -24.46
CA SER A 178 -33.70 -17.78 -24.77
C SER A 178 -33.35 -16.32 -25.10
N ALA A 179 -32.24 -15.81 -24.56
CA ALA A 179 -31.73 -14.50 -24.90
C ALA A 179 -31.09 -14.52 -26.29
N ALA A 180 -31.59 -13.66 -27.19
CA ALA A 180 -31.11 -13.57 -28.57
C ALA A 180 -29.59 -13.40 -28.67
N GLU A 181 -28.97 -12.59 -27.79
CA GLU A 181 -27.52 -12.40 -27.80
C GLU A 181 -26.75 -13.71 -27.51
N THR A 182 -27.27 -14.57 -26.65
CA THR A 182 -26.60 -15.84 -26.30
C THR A 182 -26.80 -16.89 -27.39
N ALA A 183 -28.00 -17.00 -27.98
CA ALA A 183 -28.24 -17.89 -29.12
C ALA A 183 -27.43 -17.49 -30.37
N VAL A 184 -27.43 -16.21 -30.72
CA VAL A 184 -26.62 -15.66 -31.82
C VAL A 184 -25.14 -15.92 -31.58
N ARG A 185 -24.66 -15.72 -30.34
CA ARG A 185 -23.26 -15.99 -29.99
C ARG A 185 -22.93 -17.47 -30.10
N ALA A 186 -23.77 -18.36 -29.56
CA ALA A 186 -23.53 -19.80 -29.64
C ALA A 186 -23.48 -20.30 -31.10
N SER A 187 -24.42 -19.83 -31.95
CA SER A 187 -24.41 -20.11 -33.40
C SER A 187 -23.15 -19.55 -34.07
N ALA A 188 -22.76 -18.32 -33.72
CA ALA A 188 -21.56 -17.67 -34.25
C ALA A 188 -20.25 -18.41 -33.92
N PHE A 189 -20.25 -19.24 -32.87
CA PHE A 189 -19.13 -20.09 -32.48
C PHE A 189 -19.31 -21.57 -32.88
N GLY A 190 -20.30 -21.88 -33.72
CA GLY A 190 -20.43 -23.18 -34.37
C GLY A 190 -21.52 -24.09 -33.81
N LEU A 191 -22.33 -23.66 -32.83
CA LEU A 191 -23.50 -24.43 -32.42
C LEU A 191 -24.48 -24.54 -33.61
N THR A 192 -24.95 -25.74 -33.89
CA THR A 192 -25.93 -26.03 -34.93
C THR A 192 -27.06 -26.89 -34.39
N VAL A 193 -28.23 -26.80 -35.02
CA VAL A 193 -29.39 -27.64 -34.72
C VAL A 193 -29.81 -28.34 -35.99
N ASN A 194 -29.67 -29.66 -36.02
CA ASN A 194 -29.87 -30.49 -37.21
C ASN A 194 -29.07 -29.97 -38.43
N GLY A 195 -27.80 -29.61 -38.19
CA GLY A 195 -26.86 -29.09 -39.19
C GLY A 195 -27.11 -27.64 -39.63
N ARG A 196 -28.03 -26.92 -38.97
CA ARG A 196 -28.35 -25.53 -39.31
C ARG A 196 -27.91 -24.56 -38.22
N SER A 197 -27.21 -23.50 -38.63
CA SER A 197 -26.96 -22.32 -37.81
C SER A 197 -28.27 -21.57 -37.53
N LEU A 198 -28.25 -20.69 -36.53
CA LEU A 198 -29.35 -19.75 -36.32
C LEU A 198 -29.40 -18.79 -37.50
N GLU A 199 -30.60 -18.53 -38.02
CA GLU A 199 -30.80 -17.70 -39.21
C GLU A 199 -30.19 -16.30 -39.03
N GLY A 200 -29.33 -15.91 -39.97
CA GLY A 200 -28.62 -14.63 -39.95
C GLY A 200 -27.44 -14.59 -38.96
N ALA A 201 -27.17 -15.68 -38.25
CA ALA A 201 -26.03 -15.85 -37.35
C ALA A 201 -25.17 -17.06 -37.76
N GLU A 202 -25.09 -17.33 -39.07
CA GLU A 202 -24.12 -18.25 -39.65
C GLU A 202 -22.70 -17.80 -39.29
N PRO A 203 -21.73 -18.71 -39.08
CA PRO A 203 -20.39 -18.35 -38.62
C PRO A 203 -19.67 -17.26 -39.45
N ASP A 204 -19.94 -17.15 -40.75
CA ASP A 204 -19.36 -16.15 -41.66
C ASP A 204 -20.19 -14.85 -41.79
N SER A 205 -21.43 -14.84 -41.27
CA SER A 205 -22.32 -13.69 -41.31
C SER A 205 -21.76 -12.45 -40.59
N ALA A 206 -22.21 -11.26 -41.00
CA ALA A 206 -21.81 -10.01 -40.36
C ALA A 206 -22.23 -9.94 -38.87
N ILE A 207 -23.40 -10.50 -38.54
CA ILE A 207 -23.91 -10.56 -37.17
C ILE A 207 -23.05 -11.49 -36.32
N ALA A 208 -22.66 -12.67 -36.84
CA ALA A 208 -21.77 -13.57 -36.13
C ALA A 208 -20.38 -12.95 -35.90
N ARG A 209 -19.81 -12.28 -36.90
CA ARG A 209 -18.54 -11.53 -36.74
C ARG A 209 -18.66 -10.46 -35.66
N TYR A 210 -19.75 -9.68 -35.65
CA TYR A 210 -20.01 -8.70 -34.61
C TYR A 210 -20.18 -9.34 -33.23
N ALA A 211 -20.91 -10.46 -33.12
CA ALA A 211 -21.13 -11.15 -31.86
C ALA A 211 -19.82 -11.71 -31.27
N ARG A 212 -18.94 -12.28 -32.10
CA ARG A 212 -17.61 -12.73 -31.69
C ARG A 212 -16.72 -11.56 -31.28
N GLU A 213 -16.72 -10.47 -32.05
CA GLU A 213 -16.00 -9.23 -31.73
C GLU A 213 -16.44 -8.63 -30.37
N LYS A 214 -17.75 -8.51 -30.16
CA LYS A 214 -18.33 -8.00 -28.92
C LYS A 214 -17.98 -8.91 -27.73
N TRP A 215 -17.97 -10.22 -27.93
CA TRP A 215 -17.54 -11.15 -26.90
C TRP A 215 -16.05 -11.00 -26.58
N ARG A 216 -15.19 -10.82 -27.60
CA ARG A 216 -13.75 -10.59 -27.44
C ARG A 216 -13.48 -9.40 -26.52
N ARG A 217 -14.08 -8.24 -26.83
CA ARG A 217 -13.88 -7.00 -26.04
C ARG A 217 -14.25 -7.13 -24.57
N ARG A 218 -15.20 -8.01 -24.23
CA ARG A 218 -15.63 -8.21 -22.84
C ARG A 218 -14.74 -9.17 -22.04
N ASN A 219 -13.96 -10.03 -22.69
CA ASN A 219 -13.26 -11.14 -22.03
C ASN A 219 -11.73 -11.10 -22.22
N VAL A 220 -11.21 -10.20 -23.06
CA VAL A 220 -9.77 -10.09 -23.37
C VAL A 220 -9.16 -8.76 -22.88
N GLU A 221 -9.96 -7.68 -22.79
CA GLU A 221 -9.57 -6.41 -22.13
C GLU A 221 -9.69 -6.52 -20.60
#